data_AF-A0A081CYC9-F1
#
_entry.id   AF-A0A081CYC9-F1
#
_cell.length_a   1.000
_cell.length_b   1.000
_cell.length_c   1.000
_cell.angle_alpha   90.00
_cell.angle_beta   90.00
_cell.angle_gamma   90.00
#
_symmetry.space_group_name_H-M   'P 1'
#
loop_
_entity.id
_entity.type
_entity.pdbx_description
1 polymer ?
#
loop_
_entity_poly.entity_id
_entity_poly.type
_entity_poly.pdbx_seq_one_letter_code
_entity_poly.pdbx_strand_id
1 'polypeptide(L)'
;MTPEALISYATIVASVILSVAFLLAVYRVVAGPTLPDRIVALDTLVGIAIGFIAVIAIRTGFDLYVDIAIALCLLGFLATVAFARFVLSRTPQQGQRACEVLDGTDVVPAVSPQFRRKPKRKKARGAKK
;
A
#
# COMPACT_ATOMS: atom_id res chain seq x y z
N MET A 1 9.69 -44.59 5.52
CA MET A 1 9.59 -43.30 4.79
C MET A 1 11.00 -42.89 4.42
N THR A 2 11.37 -42.88 3.14
CA THR A 2 12.68 -42.38 2.73
C THR A 2 12.69 -40.85 2.84
N PRO A 3 13.82 -40.22 3.20
CA PRO A 3 13.92 -38.76 3.33
C PRO A 3 13.55 -38.03 2.03
N GLU A 4 13.89 -38.62 0.89
CA GLU A 4 13.56 -38.08 -0.45
C GLU A 4 12.05 -37.99 -0.70
N ALA A 5 11.29 -38.99 -0.24
CA ALA A 5 9.84 -38.99 -0.40
C ALA A 5 9.19 -37.88 0.45
N LEU A 6 9.74 -37.59 1.63
CA LEU A 6 9.26 -36.53 2.50
C LEU A 6 9.41 -35.15 1.84
N ILE A 7 10.60 -34.86 1.31
CA ILE A 7 10.89 -33.58 0.64
C ILE A 7 10.03 -33.42 -0.62
N SER A 8 9.90 -34.49 -1.41
CA SER A 8 9.06 -34.48 -2.62
C SER A 8 7.59 -34.17 -2.29
N TYR A 9 7.02 -34.84 -1.27
CA TYR A 9 5.64 -34.60 -0.85
C TYR A 9 5.46 -33.19 -0.28
N ALA A 10 6.37 -32.74 0.58
CA ALA A 10 6.33 -31.40 1.18
C ALA A 10 6.39 -30.29 0.12
N THR A 11 7.26 -30.42 -0.88
CA THR A 11 7.39 -29.44 -1.96
C THR A 11 6.18 -29.40 -2.90
N ILE A 12 5.51 -30.53 -3.14
CA ILE A 12 4.24 -30.59 -3.87
C ILE A 12 3.12 -29.92 -3.07
N VAL A 13 3.00 -30.22 -1.79
CA VAL A 13 1.98 -29.60 -0.92
C VAL A 13 2.22 -28.10 -0.83
N ALA A 14 3.47 -27.67 -0.65
CA ALA A 14 3.84 -26.26 -0.64
C ALA A 14 3.46 -25.57 -1.96
N SER A 15 3.80 -26.13 -3.12
CA SER A 15 3.47 -25.52 -4.40
C SER A 15 1.96 -25.36 -4.61
N VAL A 16 1.16 -26.35 -4.21
CA VAL A 16 -0.31 -26.28 -4.26
C VAL A 16 -0.84 -25.15 -3.37
N ILE A 17 -0.37 -25.06 -2.11
CA ILE A 17 -0.78 -24.01 -1.18
C ILE A 17 -0.39 -22.63 -1.73
N LEU A 18 0.83 -22.49 -2.26
CA LEU A 18 1.29 -21.24 -2.86
C LEU A 18 0.47 -20.86 -4.10
N SER A 19 0.07 -21.81 -4.94
CA SER A 19 -0.80 -21.54 -6.09
C SER A 19 -2.19 -21.04 -5.65
N VAL A 20 -2.76 -21.63 -4.59
CA VAL A 20 -4.03 -21.13 -4.02
C VAL A 20 -3.84 -19.73 -3.44
N ALA A 21 -2.77 -19.50 -2.67
CA ALA A 21 -2.45 -18.19 -2.11
C ALA A 21 -2.25 -17.13 -3.21
N PHE A 22 -1.60 -17.49 -4.32
CA PHE A 22 -1.41 -16.63 -5.48
C PHE A 22 -2.76 -16.18 -6.07
N LEU A 23 -3.67 -17.12 -6.31
CA LEU A 23 -5.00 -16.79 -6.83
C LEU A 23 -5.79 -15.87 -5.89
N LEU A 24 -5.73 -16.14 -4.58
CA LEU A 24 -6.38 -15.31 -3.56
C LEU A 24 -5.76 -13.91 -3.49
N ALA A 25 -4.44 -13.80 -3.58
CA ALA A 25 -3.73 -12.52 -3.58
C ALA A 25 -4.07 -11.70 -4.82
N VAL A 26 -4.05 -12.31 -6.01
CA VAL A 26 -4.46 -11.64 -7.26
C VAL A 26 -5.90 -11.15 -7.18
N TYR A 27 -6.82 -11.98 -6.69
CA TYR A 27 -8.20 -11.58 -6.48
C TYR A 27 -8.30 -10.35 -5.57
N ARG A 28 -7.55 -10.32 -4.47
CA ARG A 28 -7.52 -9.18 -3.54
C ARG A 28 -6.94 -7.90 -4.16
N VAL A 29 -5.90 -8.01 -5.00
CA VAL A 29 -5.34 -6.85 -5.73
C VAL A 29 -6.39 -6.18 -6.63
N VAL A 30 -7.25 -6.98 -7.28
CA VAL A 30 -8.27 -6.47 -8.21
C VAL A 30 -9.50 -5.94 -7.46
N ALA A 31 -10.01 -6.72 -6.49
CA ALA A 31 -11.24 -6.43 -5.76
C ALA A 31 -11.06 -5.51 -4.53
N GLY A 32 -9.82 -5.16 -4.18
CA GLY A 32 -9.52 -4.35 -2.99
C GLY A 32 -10.24 -2.99 -2.99
N PRO A 33 -10.97 -2.62 -1.92
CA PRO A 33 -11.80 -1.41 -1.88
C PRO A 33 -10.98 -0.13 -1.69
N THR A 34 -9.80 -0.20 -1.07
CA THR A 34 -8.95 0.95 -0.77
C THR A 34 -7.61 0.84 -1.47
N LEU A 35 -6.98 1.99 -1.79
CA LEU A 35 -5.62 2.01 -2.36
C LEU A 35 -4.60 1.33 -1.41
N PRO A 36 -4.62 1.57 -0.08
CA PRO A 36 -3.76 0.88 0.87
C PRO A 36 -3.87 -0.66 0.81
N ASP A 37 -5.09 -1.20 0.74
CA ASP A 37 -5.33 -2.65 0.71
C ASP A 37 -4.73 -3.31 -0.54
N ARG A 38 -4.79 -2.63 -1.70
CA ARG A 38 -4.21 -3.13 -2.95
C ARG A 38 -2.69 -3.24 -2.89
N ILE A 39 -2.00 -2.30 -2.24
CA ILE A 39 -0.53 -2.33 -2.12
C ILE A 39 -0.11 -3.47 -1.21
N VAL A 40 -0.81 -3.68 -0.10
CA VAL A 40 -0.52 -4.79 0.82
C VAL A 40 -0.77 -6.13 0.12
N ALA A 41 -1.81 -6.22 -0.71
CA ALA A 41 -2.04 -7.41 -1.53
C ALA A 41 -0.92 -7.62 -2.57
N LEU A 42 -0.38 -6.55 -3.17
CA LEU A 42 0.79 -6.62 -4.07
C LEU A 42 2.06 -7.07 -3.32
N ASP A 43 2.30 -6.58 -2.10
CA ASP A 43 3.40 -7.05 -1.24
C ASP A 43 3.32 -8.55 -0.98
N THR A 44 2.11 -9.01 -0.66
CA THR A 44 1.82 -10.43 -0.44
C THR A 44 2.13 -11.26 -1.69
N LEU A 45 1.85 -10.72 -2.89
CA LEU A 45 2.19 -11.37 -4.16
C LEU A 45 3.70 -11.54 -4.33
N VAL A 46 4.50 -10.54 -3.93
CA VAL A 46 5.97 -10.64 -3.93
C VAL A 46 6.43 -11.73 -2.97
N GLY A 47 5.86 -11.80 -1.76
CA GLY A 47 6.14 -12.88 -0.81
C GLY A 47 5.81 -14.28 -1.35
N ILE A 48 4.68 -14.42 -2.05
CA ILE A 48 4.31 -15.69 -2.70
C ILE A 48 5.29 -16.05 -3.82
N ALA A 49 5.73 -15.07 -4.63
CA ALA A 49 6.74 -15.29 -5.67
C ALA A 49 8.08 -15.76 -5.07
N ILE A 50 8.52 -15.15 -3.97
CA ILE A 50 9.71 -15.58 -3.21
C ILE A 50 9.55 -17.01 -2.70
N GLY A 51 8.37 -17.36 -2.18
CA GLY A 51 8.07 -18.72 -1.75
C GLY A 51 8.14 -19.73 -2.90
N PHE A 52 7.69 -19.38 -4.12
CA PHE A 52 7.83 -20.24 -5.29
C PHE A 52 9.30 -20.46 -5.65
N ILE A 53 10.10 -19.39 -5.62
CA ILE A 53 11.55 -19.48 -5.86
C ILE A 53 12.22 -20.38 -4.81
N ALA A 54 11.82 -20.28 -3.54
CA ALA A 54 12.34 -21.16 -2.49
C ALA A 54 12.01 -22.64 -2.75
N VAL A 55 10.79 -22.97 -3.20
CA VAL A 55 10.44 -24.36 -3.58
C VAL A 55 11.29 -24.83 -4.77
N ILE A 56 11.53 -23.97 -5.76
CA ILE A 56 12.40 -24.28 -6.90
C ILE A 56 13.85 -24.50 -6.44
N ALA A 57 14.35 -23.69 -5.51
CA ALA A 57 15.68 -23.85 -4.93
C ALA A 57 15.84 -25.23 -4.28
N ILE A 58 14.86 -25.65 -3.47
CA ILE A 58 14.86 -26.98 -2.83
C ILE A 58 14.83 -28.11 -3.88
N ARG A 59 14.06 -27.96 -4.97
CA ARG A 59 13.91 -28.99 -6.00
C ARG A 59 15.12 -29.11 -6.93
N THR A 60 15.82 -28.01 -7.16
CA THR A 60 16.99 -27.95 -8.05
C THR A 60 18.31 -28.11 -7.32
N GLY A 61 18.35 -27.80 -6.01
CA GLY A 61 19.57 -27.82 -5.20
C GLY A 61 20.55 -26.68 -5.50
N PHE A 62 20.14 -25.68 -6.28
CA PHE A 62 21.00 -24.53 -6.60
C PHE A 62 20.76 -23.36 -5.66
N ASP A 63 21.80 -23.01 -4.89
CA ASP A 63 21.77 -21.88 -3.94
C ASP A 63 21.54 -20.52 -4.61
N LEU A 64 21.83 -20.40 -5.91
CA LEU A 64 21.58 -19.20 -6.71
C LEU A 64 20.13 -18.71 -6.60
N TYR A 65 19.17 -19.62 -6.51
CA TYR A 65 17.77 -19.24 -6.36
C TYR A 65 17.47 -18.59 -5.00
N VAL A 66 18.20 -18.98 -3.95
CA VAL A 66 18.09 -18.39 -2.61
C VAL A 66 18.62 -16.95 -2.63
N ASP A 67 19.73 -16.71 -3.31
CA ASP A 67 20.27 -15.35 -3.46
C ASP A 67 19.29 -14.43 -4.19
N ILE A 68 18.69 -14.93 -5.28
CA ILE A 68 17.65 -14.20 -6.03
C ILE A 68 16.43 -13.93 -5.13
N ALA A 69 16.01 -14.92 -4.32
CA ALA A 69 14.90 -14.78 -3.39
C ALA A 69 15.16 -13.69 -2.33
N ILE A 70 16.36 -13.66 -1.75
CA ILE A 70 16.77 -12.65 -0.76
C ILE A 70 16.79 -11.26 -1.41
N ALA A 71 17.37 -11.13 -2.61
CA ALA A 71 17.41 -9.87 -3.34
C ALA A 71 16.00 -9.34 -3.65
N LEU A 72 15.08 -10.21 -4.10
CA LEU A 72 13.68 -9.84 -4.35
C LEU A 72 12.92 -9.49 -3.07
N CYS A 73 13.22 -10.15 -1.95
CA CYS A 73 12.64 -9.83 -0.65
C CYS A 73 12.98 -8.40 -0.24
N LEU A 74 14.26 -8.03 -0.32
CA LEU A 74 14.72 -6.68 0.01
C LEU A 74 14.14 -5.63 -0.95
N LEU A 75 14.14 -5.92 -2.26
CA LEU A 75 13.59 -5.03 -3.27
C LEU A 75 12.08 -4.83 -3.11
N GLY A 76 11.34 -5.92 -2.89
CA GLY A 76 9.90 -5.91 -2.64
C GLY A 76 9.53 -5.08 -1.43
N PHE A 77 10.22 -5.30 -0.30
CA PHE A 77 10.02 -4.53 0.92
C PHE A 77 10.33 -3.03 0.72
N LEU A 78 11.41 -2.69 0.01
CA LEU A 78 11.73 -1.29 -0.28
C LEU A 78 10.65 -0.63 -1.14
N ALA A 79 10.12 -1.34 -2.14
CA ALA A 79 9.06 -0.83 -3.01
C ALA A 79 7.79 -0.51 -2.21
N THR A 80 7.42 -1.35 -1.24
CA THR A 80 6.20 -1.15 -0.45
C THR A 80 6.36 -0.06 0.61
N VAL A 81 7.54 0.07 1.22
CA VAL A 81 7.89 1.22 2.08
C VAL A 81 7.85 2.53 1.30
N ALA A 82 8.44 2.56 0.10
CA ALA A 82 8.42 3.73 -0.77
C ALA A 82 6.99 4.14 -1.14
N PHE A 83 6.14 3.16 -1.45
CA PHE A 83 4.73 3.42 -1.75
C PHE A 83 3.97 3.94 -0.51
N ALA A 84 4.18 3.34 0.66
CA ALA A 84 3.55 3.79 1.90
C ALA A 84 3.90 5.25 2.21
N ARG A 85 5.19 5.62 2.06
CA ARG A 85 5.65 7.01 2.17
C ARG A 85 4.97 7.91 1.14
N PHE A 86 4.91 7.48 -0.12
CA PHE A 86 4.27 8.25 -1.19
C PHE A 86 2.79 8.54 -0.91
N VAL A 87 2.03 7.56 -0.42
CA VAL A 87 0.61 7.73 -0.06
C VAL A 87 0.48 8.71 1.10
N LEU A 88 1.29 8.58 2.15
CA LEU A 88 1.22 9.46 3.32
C LEU A 88 1.61 10.91 2.98
N SER A 89 2.61 11.11 2.11
CA SER A 89 3.06 12.43 1.66
C SER A 89 2.03 13.16 0.78
N ARG A 90 1.03 12.46 0.24
CA ARG A 90 -0.06 13.06 -0.56
C ARG A 90 -1.24 13.53 0.28
N THR A 91 -1.31 13.20 1.57
CA THR A 91 -2.28 13.81 2.49
C THR A 91 -1.90 15.28 2.64
N PRO A 92 -2.74 16.24 2.18
CA PRO A 92 -2.43 17.65 2.35
C PRO A 92 -2.18 17.92 3.83
N GLN A 93 -1.05 18.55 4.12
CA GLN A 93 -0.62 19.10 5.40
C GLN A 93 -1.62 20.16 5.91
N GLN A 94 -2.86 19.75 6.20
CA GLN A 94 -3.93 20.62 6.71
C GLN A 94 -4.00 20.42 8.23
N GLY A 95 -2.94 20.83 8.93
CA GLY A 95 -2.94 20.79 10.40
C GLY A 95 -1.62 21.12 11.10
N GLN A 96 -0.45 20.90 10.49
CA GLN A 96 0.84 21.10 11.19
C GLN A 96 1.46 22.50 11.01
N ARG A 97 0.65 23.52 10.67
CA ARG A 97 1.06 24.94 10.72
C ARG A 97 0.50 25.71 11.92
N ALA A 98 0.06 25.05 12.99
CA ALA A 98 -0.43 25.74 14.17
C ALA A 98 -0.07 25.01 15.47
N CYS A 99 1.22 24.80 15.69
CA CYS A 99 1.75 24.93 17.04
C CYS A 99 3.01 25.79 16.91
N GLU A 100 2.77 27.07 16.63
CA GLU A 100 3.77 28.12 16.68
C GLU A 100 4.03 28.42 18.16
N VAL A 101 5.17 27.95 18.66
CA VAL A 101 5.70 28.37 19.96
C VAL A 101 6.40 29.70 19.73
N LEU A 102 5.62 30.79 19.78
CA LEU A 102 6.17 32.13 19.95
C LEU A 102 6.29 32.41 21.44
N ASP A 103 7.52 32.71 21.83
CA ASP A 103 7.92 33.14 23.16
C ASP A 103 7.24 34.47 23.53
N GLY A 104 6.12 34.39 24.29
CA GLY A 104 5.98 35.21 25.48
C GLY A 104 5.17 36.53 25.47
N THR A 105 4.51 36.96 24.40
CA THR A 105 3.62 38.16 24.48
C THR A 105 2.27 37.97 23.76
N ASP A 106 1.21 38.06 24.55
CA ASP A 106 -0.21 38.25 24.22
C ASP A 106 -0.86 37.35 23.15
N VAL A 107 -1.68 36.41 23.63
CA VAL A 107 -2.52 35.54 22.80
C VAL A 107 -3.77 36.30 22.33
N VAL A 108 -3.69 37.00 21.20
CA VAL A 108 -4.89 37.48 20.49
C VAL A 108 -5.39 36.35 19.58
N PRO A 109 -6.63 35.85 19.74
CA PRO A 109 -7.16 34.87 18.82
C PRO A 109 -7.33 35.51 17.44
N ALA A 110 -6.66 34.97 16.43
CA ALA A 110 -6.83 35.34 15.04
C ALA A 110 -8.25 34.95 14.58
N VAL A 111 -9.18 35.90 14.60
CA VAL A 111 -10.47 35.81 13.92
C VAL A 111 -10.18 35.63 12.43
N SER A 112 -10.45 34.43 11.91
CA SER A 112 -10.34 34.16 10.48
C SER A 112 -11.35 35.05 9.73
N PRO A 113 -10.95 35.88 8.75
CA PRO A 113 -11.94 36.58 7.95
C PRO A 113 -12.64 35.55 7.07
N GLN A 114 -13.88 35.20 7.42
CA GLN A 114 -14.78 34.47 6.53
C GLN A 114 -14.85 35.23 5.21
N PHE A 115 -14.20 34.67 4.19
CA PHE A 115 -14.31 35.11 2.82
C PHE A 115 -15.73 34.80 2.30
N ARG A 116 -16.64 35.70 2.67
CA ARG A 116 -17.73 36.26 1.88
C ARG A 116 -18.16 35.39 0.68
N ARG A 117 -19.01 34.38 0.94
CA ARG A 117 -19.85 33.79 -0.10
C ARG A 117 -20.75 34.90 -0.68
N LYS A 118 -20.53 35.25 -1.95
CA LYS A 118 -21.32 36.26 -2.69
C LYS A 118 -22.81 35.86 -2.76
N PRO A 119 -23.76 36.78 -2.57
CA PRO A 119 -25.18 36.49 -2.76
C PRO A 119 -25.51 36.44 -4.25
N LYS A 120 -26.18 35.37 -4.68
CA LYS A 120 -26.72 35.19 -6.04
C LYS A 120 -27.94 36.12 -6.19
N ARG A 121 -27.72 37.36 -6.66
CA ARG A 121 -28.79 38.35 -6.88
C ARG A 121 -29.65 37.94 -8.09
N LYS A 122 -30.91 37.61 -7.81
CA LYS A 122 -31.97 37.30 -8.78
C LYS A 122 -32.09 38.42 -9.82
N LYS A 123 -32.05 38.09 -11.12
CA LYS A 123 -32.53 38.97 -12.20
C LYS A 123 -34.05 38.81 -12.28
N ALA A 124 -34.77 39.67 -11.57
CA ALA A 124 -36.12 40.03 -11.93
C ALA A 124 -36.03 41.18 -12.95
N ARG A 125 -36.44 40.93 -14.20
CA ARG A 125 -36.90 42.00 -15.09
C ARG A 125 -38.42 41.98 -15.01
N GLY A 126 -38.96 42.99 -14.36
CA GLY A 126 -40.38 43.26 -14.35
C GLY A 126 -40.83 44.03 -15.60
N ALA A 127 -42.15 43.96 -15.78
CA ALA A 127 -43.03 44.97 -16.37
C ALA A 127 -42.95 45.20 -17.89
N LYS A 128 -44.04 44.82 -18.58
CA LYS A 128 -44.99 45.82 -19.08
C LYS A 128 -46.31 45.19 -19.57
N LYS A 129 -47.40 45.75 -19.02
CA LYS A 129 -48.77 45.92 -19.54
C LYS A 129 -49.55 44.69 -19.99
#